data_AF-A0A0K2RUG4-F1
#
_entry.id   AF-A0A0K2RUG4-F1
#
_cell.length_a   1.000
_cell.length_b   1.000
_cell.length_c   1.000
_cell.angle_alpha   90.00
_cell.angle_beta   90.00
_cell.angle_gamma   90.00
#
_symmetry.space_group_name_H-M   'P 1'
#
loop_
_entity.id
_entity.type
_entity.pdbx_description
1 polymer ?
#
loop_
_entity_poly.entity_id
_entity_poly.type
_entity_poly.pdbx_seq_one_letter_code
_entity_poly.pdbx_strand_id
1 'polypeptide(L)'
;MTTTTKRRGTPALAIGAVALMLALAGCSGTPSGNGEYIGATSGPVGVVKIDGDTVTFTSLECPGKSNYTSDTSVGQLNKDRTQITWTQSGKYHGSDPITINDDSVKVGDRSFVARNGSQGKTMFDEGMKTCGS
;
A
#
# COMPACT_ATOMS: atom_id res chain seq x y z
N MET A 1 -28.22 70.18 -34.53
CA MET A 1 -28.04 69.13 -35.56
C MET A 1 -26.57 68.71 -35.49
N THR A 2 -26.17 67.64 -34.78
CA THR A 2 -26.23 66.19 -35.15
C THR A 2 -25.75 65.97 -36.59
N THR A 3 -24.74 65.15 -36.96
CA THR A 3 -24.07 64.03 -36.30
C THR A 3 -22.78 63.64 -37.08
N THR A 4 -21.67 63.37 -36.37
CA THR A 4 -20.66 62.28 -36.48
C THR A 4 -20.33 61.57 -37.82
N THR A 5 -19.03 61.25 -38.07
CA THR A 5 -18.54 59.89 -38.49
C THR A 5 -17.01 59.65 -38.34
N LYS A 6 -16.68 58.63 -37.51
CA LYS A 6 -15.57 57.61 -37.49
C LYS A 6 -14.08 57.97 -37.65
N ARG A 7 -13.23 57.43 -36.73
CA ARG A 7 -12.61 56.07 -36.74
C ARG A 7 -11.88 55.83 -35.41
N ARG A 8 -12.31 54.84 -34.60
CA ARG A 8 -11.76 53.47 -34.45
C ARG A 8 -10.35 53.42 -33.82
N GLY A 9 -10.31 53.28 -32.50
CA GLY A 9 -9.22 52.69 -31.72
C GLY A 9 -9.84 51.72 -30.72
N THR A 10 -9.43 50.46 -30.78
CA THR A 10 -9.96 49.30 -30.06
C THR A 10 -9.65 49.38 -28.56
N PRO A 11 -10.64 49.33 -27.63
CA PRO A 11 -10.34 49.12 -26.22
C PRO A 11 -10.19 47.63 -25.91
N ALA A 12 -9.13 47.31 -25.17
CA ALA A 12 -8.87 46.00 -24.57
C ALA A 12 -10.03 45.59 -23.65
N LEU A 13 -10.55 44.39 -23.85
CA LEU A 13 -11.52 43.76 -22.95
C LEU A 13 -10.75 42.92 -21.93
N ALA A 14 -10.76 43.39 -20.69
CA ALA A 14 -10.48 42.60 -19.50
C ALA A 14 -11.75 41.85 -19.11
N ILE A 15 -11.75 40.51 -19.06
CA ILE A 15 -12.78 39.72 -18.37
C ILE A 15 -12.18 38.40 -17.86
N GLY A 16 -12.36 38.13 -16.56
CA GLY A 16 -12.58 36.76 -16.07
C GLY A 16 -11.48 36.14 -15.23
N ALA A 17 -11.28 36.62 -14.00
CA ALA A 17 -10.68 35.79 -12.95
C ALA A 17 -11.66 34.65 -12.62
N VAL A 18 -11.42 33.47 -13.16
CA VAL A 18 -12.15 32.25 -12.78
C VAL A 18 -11.64 31.85 -11.41
N ALA A 19 -12.45 32.11 -10.39
CA ALA A 19 -12.29 31.57 -9.05
C ALA A 19 -12.32 30.04 -9.14
N LEU A 20 -11.15 29.43 -9.05
CA LEU A 20 -10.98 27.99 -8.99
C LEU A 20 -11.41 27.55 -7.57
N MET A 21 -12.72 27.36 -7.39
CA MET A 21 -13.24 26.59 -6.25
C MET A 21 -12.82 25.13 -6.45
N LEU A 22 -11.61 24.79 -6.02
CA LEU A 22 -11.23 23.41 -5.80
C LEU A 22 -12.07 22.89 -4.63
N ALA A 23 -13.13 22.18 -5.01
CA ALA A 23 -13.81 21.25 -4.14
C ALA A 23 -12.76 20.41 -3.42
N LEU A 24 -12.70 20.55 -2.09
CA LEU A 24 -12.19 19.51 -1.20
C LEU A 24 -13.16 18.33 -1.33
N ALA A 25 -13.03 17.56 -2.41
CA ALA A 25 -13.46 16.18 -2.41
C ALA A 25 -12.59 15.51 -1.34
N GLY A 26 -13.18 15.27 -0.17
CA GLY A 26 -12.57 14.44 0.85
C GLY A 26 -12.11 13.15 0.17
N CYS A 27 -10.83 12.83 0.31
CA CYS A 27 -10.27 11.55 -0.10
C CYS A 27 -10.97 10.45 0.70
N SER A 28 -12.12 9.98 0.22
CA SER A 28 -12.66 8.65 0.53
C SER A 28 -11.90 7.61 -0.31
N GLY A 29 -10.56 7.70 -0.29
CA GLY A 29 -9.70 6.76 -0.98
C GLY A 29 -9.61 5.51 -0.12
N THR A 30 -9.94 4.36 -0.71
CA THR A 30 -9.62 3.05 -0.13
C THR A 30 -8.21 3.10 0.47
N PRO A 31 -8.01 2.69 1.73
CA PRO A 31 -6.69 2.66 2.33
C PRO A 31 -5.74 1.96 1.36
N SER A 32 -4.70 2.68 0.93
CA SER A 32 -3.73 2.10 -0.01
C SER A 32 -3.08 0.85 0.59
N GLY A 33 -3.04 0.72 1.92
CA GLY A 33 -2.47 -0.44 2.59
C GLY A 33 -0.98 -0.60 2.35
N ASN A 34 -0.31 0.40 1.77
CA ASN A 34 1.11 0.34 1.48
C ASN A 34 1.89 0.33 2.79
N GLY A 35 2.82 -0.60 2.93
CA GLY A 35 3.57 -0.77 4.16
C GLY A 35 4.10 -2.18 4.35
N GLU A 36 4.76 -2.37 5.49
CA GLU A 36 5.23 -3.67 5.94
C GLU A 36 4.43 -4.10 7.16
N TYR A 37 4.00 -5.35 7.16
CA TYR A 37 3.17 -5.96 8.19
C TYR A 37 3.82 -7.25 8.68
N ILE A 38 3.81 -7.44 9.99
CA ILE A 38 4.50 -8.49 10.72
C ILE A 38 3.48 -9.48 11.26
N GLY A 39 3.73 -10.77 11.09
CA GLY A 39 2.86 -11.83 11.58
C GLY A 39 3.67 -13.05 12.02
N ALA A 40 3.08 -13.82 12.92
CA ALA A 40 3.65 -15.10 13.32
C ALA A 40 3.53 -16.12 12.17
N THR A 41 4.57 -16.93 11.95
CA THR A 41 4.54 -18.00 10.96
C THR A 41 5.23 -19.26 11.50
N SER A 42 5.50 -20.24 10.64
CA SER A 42 6.30 -21.42 10.98
C SER A 42 7.80 -21.09 11.14
N GLY A 43 8.26 -19.97 10.57
CA GLY A 43 9.55 -19.36 10.86
C GLY A 43 9.45 -18.30 11.97
N PRO A 44 10.58 -17.73 12.43
CA PRO A 44 10.62 -16.74 13.51
C PRO A 44 9.70 -15.54 13.26
N VAL A 45 9.63 -15.05 12.02
CA VAL A 45 8.76 -13.92 11.66
C VAL A 45 8.32 -14.04 10.19
N GLY A 46 7.04 -13.77 9.89
CA GLY A 46 6.57 -13.50 8.53
C GLY A 46 6.40 -12.00 8.29
N VAL A 47 6.78 -11.56 7.10
CA VAL A 47 6.65 -10.17 6.66
C VAL A 47 5.78 -10.13 5.40
N VAL A 48 4.72 -9.34 5.41
CA VAL A 48 3.94 -8.96 4.24
C VAL A 48 4.28 -7.52 3.89
N LYS A 49 4.77 -7.26 2.68
CA LYS A 49 4.96 -5.93 2.14
C LYS A 49 3.95 -5.68 1.04
N ILE A 50 3.24 -4.56 1.13
CA ILE A 50 2.34 -4.06 0.07
C ILE A 50 2.96 -2.79 -0.50
N ASP A 51 3.17 -2.77 -1.82
CA ASP A 51 3.71 -1.64 -2.56
C ASP A 51 2.88 -1.44 -3.84
N GLY A 52 1.92 -0.52 -3.76
CA GLY A 52 0.90 -0.37 -4.79
C GLY A 52 0.02 -1.62 -4.86
N ASP A 53 0.02 -2.28 -6.02
CA ASP A 53 -0.73 -3.52 -6.24
C ASP A 53 0.11 -4.77 -5.97
N THR A 54 1.41 -4.64 -5.73
CA THR A 54 2.29 -5.78 -5.47
C THR A 54 2.31 -6.15 -4.00
N VAL A 55 2.10 -7.43 -3.72
CA VAL A 55 2.21 -8.03 -2.38
C VAL A 55 3.37 -9.00 -2.38
N THR A 56 4.29 -8.81 -1.45
CA THR A 56 5.39 -9.73 -1.19
C THR A 56 5.21 -10.32 0.20
N PHE A 57 5.15 -11.64 0.31
CA PHE A 57 5.31 -12.34 1.57
C PHE A 57 6.71 -12.93 1.66
N THR A 58 7.37 -12.74 2.79
CA THR A 58 8.66 -13.37 3.10
C THR A 58 8.57 -14.02 4.47
N SER A 59 8.85 -15.32 4.54
CA SER A 59 9.16 -15.98 5.81
C SER A 59 10.62 -15.71 6.13
N LEU A 60 10.89 -14.94 7.18
CA LEU A 60 12.25 -14.76 7.66
C LEU A 60 12.63 -15.99 8.46
N GLU A 61 13.81 -16.54 8.18
CA GLU A 61 14.44 -17.60 8.95
C GLU A 61 15.65 -17.07 9.70
N CYS A 62 16.07 -17.79 10.74
CA CYS A 62 17.21 -17.43 11.55
C CYS A 62 18.51 -17.50 10.71
N PRO A 63 19.29 -16.40 10.64
CA PRO A 63 20.56 -16.41 9.92
C PRO A 63 21.52 -17.44 10.52
N GLY A 64 22.27 -18.15 9.67
CA GLY A 64 23.26 -19.16 10.10
C GLY A 64 22.74 -20.60 10.19
N LYS A 65 21.45 -20.86 9.93
CA LYS A 65 20.97 -22.23 9.71
C LYS A 65 21.32 -22.70 8.30
N SER A 66 21.86 -23.90 8.18
CA SER A 66 22.37 -24.51 6.94
C SER A 66 21.32 -24.74 5.84
N ASN A 67 20.04 -24.52 6.13
CA ASN A 67 18.92 -24.62 5.18
C ASN A 67 18.22 -23.26 4.99
N TYR A 68 18.98 -22.16 4.98
CA TYR A 68 18.45 -20.81 4.78
C TYR A 68 17.84 -20.70 3.38
N THR A 69 16.53 -20.91 3.29
CA THR A 69 15.73 -20.56 2.12
C THR A 69 14.63 -19.65 2.61
N SER A 70 14.80 -18.34 2.41
CA SER A 70 13.68 -17.42 2.59
C SER A 70 12.61 -17.79 1.57
N ASP A 71 11.51 -18.41 2.03
CA ASP A 71 10.35 -18.66 1.19
C ASP A 71 9.66 -17.32 0.93
N THR A 72 9.87 -16.80 -0.27
CA THR A 72 9.26 -15.56 -0.74
C THR A 72 8.16 -15.88 -1.75
N SER A 73 6.97 -15.35 -1.51
CA SER A 73 5.85 -15.36 -2.45
C SER A 73 5.61 -13.93 -2.92
N VAL A 74 5.40 -13.76 -4.22
CA VAL A 74 5.04 -12.47 -4.82
C VAL A 74 3.70 -12.63 -5.52
N GLY A 75 2.81 -11.67 -5.31
CA GLY A 75 1.49 -11.66 -5.92
C GLY A 75 1.03 -10.26 -6.25
N GLN A 76 -0.08 -10.19 -6.98
CA GLN A 76 -0.71 -8.94 -7.39
C GLN A 76 -2.12 -8.85 -6.83
N LEU A 77 -2.49 -7.68 -6.33
CA LEU A 77 -3.84 -7.33 -5.94
C LEU A 77 -4.73 -7.21 -7.17
N ASN A 78 -5.97 -7.67 -7.04
CA ASN A 78 -7.00 -7.31 -7.99
C ASN A 78 -7.38 -5.83 -7.87
N LYS A 79 -8.16 -5.31 -8.83
CA LYS A 79 -8.60 -3.90 -8.83
C LYS A 79 -9.33 -3.48 -7.55
N ASP A 80 -10.08 -4.40 -6.96
CA ASP A 80 -10.85 -4.15 -5.73
C ASP A 80 -10.00 -4.27 -4.45
N ARG A 81 -8.74 -4.71 -4.57
CA ARG A 81 -7.80 -4.97 -3.47
C ARG A 81 -8.34 -5.93 -2.40
N THR A 82 -9.15 -6.90 -2.83
CA THR A 82 -9.78 -7.93 -1.99
C THR A 82 -9.17 -9.31 -2.18
N GLN A 83 -8.33 -9.48 -3.21
CA GLN A 83 -7.70 -10.76 -3.54
C GLN A 83 -6.27 -10.53 -4.03
N ILE A 84 -5.36 -11.43 -3.63
CA ILE A 84 -4.01 -11.55 -4.16
C ILE A 84 -3.99 -12.73 -5.13
N THR A 85 -3.39 -12.55 -6.30
CA THR A 85 -2.98 -13.65 -7.17
C THR A 85 -1.48 -13.81 -7.10
N TRP A 86 -1.01 -14.93 -6.56
CA TRP A 86 0.41 -15.22 -6.40
C TRP A 86 1.03 -15.65 -7.73
N THR A 87 1.95 -14.82 -8.22
CA THR A 87 2.64 -15.01 -9.51
C THR A 87 3.99 -15.70 -9.34
N GLN A 88 4.62 -15.55 -8.17
CA GLN A 88 5.81 -16.28 -7.77
C GLN A 88 5.48 -17.16 -6.56
N SER A 89 5.62 -18.48 -6.75
CA SER A 89 5.35 -19.47 -5.72
C SER A 89 6.43 -19.47 -4.65
N GLY A 90 5.98 -19.59 -3.41
CA GLY A 90 6.79 -19.84 -2.21
C GLY A 90 5.87 -20.52 -1.20
N LYS A 91 5.66 -19.89 -0.04
CA LYS A 91 4.65 -20.36 0.93
C LYS A 91 3.20 -20.21 0.45
N TYR A 92 2.92 -19.19 -0.34
CA TYR A 92 1.62 -18.95 -0.95
C TYR A 92 1.61 -19.28 -2.44
N HIS A 93 0.46 -19.68 -2.94
CA HIS A 93 0.23 -20.09 -4.33
C HIS A 93 -1.24 -19.85 -4.72
N GLY A 94 -1.51 -19.76 -6.02
CA GLY A 94 -2.88 -19.54 -6.52
C GLY A 94 -3.39 -18.16 -6.13
N SER A 95 -4.56 -18.11 -5.51
CA SER A 95 -5.18 -16.86 -5.07
C SER A 95 -5.66 -16.94 -3.63
N ASP A 96 -5.40 -15.88 -2.85
CA ASP A 96 -5.85 -15.74 -1.48
C ASP A 96 -6.68 -14.46 -1.31
N PRO A 97 -7.74 -14.47 -0.49
CA PRO A 97 -8.41 -13.24 -0.10
C PRO A 97 -7.48 -12.39 0.76
N ILE A 98 -7.63 -11.08 0.67
CA ILE A 98 -6.93 -10.12 1.53
C ILE A 98 -7.89 -9.10 2.10
N THR A 99 -7.68 -8.73 3.35
CA THR A 99 -8.33 -7.59 4.00
C THR A 99 -7.26 -6.63 4.46
N ILE A 100 -7.36 -5.37 4.04
CA ILE A 100 -6.43 -4.30 4.39
C ILE A 100 -7.16 -3.33 5.31
N ASN A 101 -6.63 -3.14 6.51
CA ASN A 101 -7.03 -2.10 7.45
C ASN A 101 -5.85 -1.15 7.68
N ASP A 102 -6.07 -0.06 8.40
CA ASP A 102 -5.05 0.97 8.64
C ASP A 102 -3.76 0.39 9.26
N ASP A 103 -3.90 -0.42 10.31
CA ASP A 103 -2.77 -0.98 11.08
C ASP A 103 -2.60 -2.50 10.94
N SER A 104 -3.37 -3.14 10.06
CA SER A 104 -3.31 -4.60 9.91
C SER A 104 -3.68 -5.07 8.52
N VAL A 105 -3.14 -6.22 8.15
CA VAL A 105 -3.49 -6.94 6.92
C VAL A 105 -3.82 -8.37 7.28
N LYS A 106 -4.88 -8.91 6.69
CA LYS A 106 -5.20 -10.34 6.78
C LYS A 106 -5.07 -10.96 5.39
N VAL A 107 -4.24 -11.99 5.26
CA VAL A 107 -4.06 -12.78 4.03
C VAL A 107 -4.57 -14.20 4.29
N GLY A 108 -5.61 -14.62 3.57
CA GLY A 108 -6.34 -15.84 3.89
C GLY A 108 -6.85 -15.77 5.33
N ASP A 109 -6.43 -16.73 6.16
CA ASP A 109 -6.75 -16.78 7.59
C ASP A 109 -5.69 -16.17 8.51
N ARG A 110 -4.58 -15.66 7.97
CA ARG A 110 -3.46 -15.15 8.76
C ARG A 110 -3.49 -13.63 8.87
N SER A 111 -3.36 -13.14 10.09
CA SER A 111 -3.30 -11.71 10.40
C SER A 111 -1.86 -11.23 10.60
N PHE A 112 -1.61 -10.02 10.11
CA PHE A 112 -0.35 -9.30 10.19
C PHE A 112 -0.64 -7.89 10.69
N VAL A 113 0.25 -7.34 11.51
CA VAL A 113 0.13 -6.00 12.09
C VAL A 113 1.22 -5.08 11.56
N ALA A 114 0.93 -3.79 11.42
CA ALA A 114 1.87 -2.84 10.84
C ALA A 114 3.20 -2.83 11.61
N ARG A 115 4.32 -2.95 10.88
CA ARG A 115 5.68 -3.03 11.45
C ARG A 115 6.06 -1.81 12.27
N ASN A 116 5.56 -0.63 11.88
CA ASN A 116 5.81 0.62 12.58
C ASN A 116 4.98 0.76 13.87
N GLY A 117 3.95 -0.06 14.10
CA GLY A 117 3.22 -0.11 15.36
C GLY A 117 4.04 -0.74 16.49
N SER A 118 3.68 -0.44 17.75
CA SER A 118 4.36 -1.04 18.93
C SER A 118 4.31 -2.57 18.90
N GLN A 119 3.15 -3.14 18.59
CA GLN A 119 2.97 -4.58 18.48
C GLN A 119 3.84 -5.19 17.37
N GLY A 120 3.87 -4.59 16.19
CA GLY A 120 4.68 -5.08 15.06
C GLY A 120 6.17 -5.07 15.35
N LYS A 121 6.67 -4.01 16.01
CA LYS A 121 8.07 -3.94 16.48
C LYS A 121 8.38 -5.04 17.49
N THR A 122 7.55 -5.20 18.52
CA THR A 122 7.75 -6.24 19.54
C THR A 122 7.75 -7.64 18.93
N MET A 123 6.80 -7.95 18.05
CA MET A 123 6.74 -9.25 17.37
C MET A 123 7.98 -9.52 16.53
N PHE A 124 8.46 -8.50 15.80
CA PHE A 124 9.68 -8.63 15.01
C PHE A 124 10.90 -8.87 15.89
N ASP A 125 11.08 -8.06 16.94
CA ASP A 125 12.22 -8.15 17.86
C ASP A 125 12.23 -9.48 18.63
N GLU A 126 11.08 -9.93 19.13
CA GLU A 126 10.93 -11.22 19.82
C GLU A 126 11.20 -12.39 18.89
N GLY A 127 10.62 -12.38 17.68
CA GLY A 127 10.87 -13.42 16.69
C GLY A 127 12.34 -13.51 16.32
N MET A 128 13.02 -12.38 16.12
CA MET A 128 14.46 -12.36 15.83
C MET A 128 15.33 -12.75 17.04
N LYS A 129 14.91 -12.47 18.28
CA LYS A 129 15.64 -12.94 19.49
C LYS A 129 15.69 -14.45 19.56
N THR A 130 14.64 -15.17 19.14
CA THR A 130 14.65 -16.64 19.10
C THR A 130 15.72 -17.22 18.16
N CYS A 131 16.29 -16.41 17.28
CA CYS A 131 17.37 -16.81 16.40
C CYS A 131 18.78 -16.73 17.00
N GLY A 132 18.95 -16.00 18.11
CA GLY A 132 20.23 -15.79 18.77
C GLY A 132 20.44 -16.60 20.05
N SER A 133 19.47 -17.44 20.42
CA SER A 133 19.47 -18.30 21.61
C SER A 133 19.79 -19.76 21.29
#